data_AF-A0A5C5V7V1-F1
#
_entry.id   AF-A0A5C5V7V1-F1
#
_cell.length_a   1.000
_cell.length_b   1.000
_cell.length_c   1.000
_cell.angle_alpha   90.00
_cell.angle_beta   90.00
_cell.angle_gamma   90.00
#
_symmetry.space_group_name_H-M   'P 1'
#
loop_
_entity.id
_entity.type
_entity.pdbx_description
1 polymer ?
#
loop_
_entity_poly.entity_id
_entity_poly.type
_entity_poly.pdbx_seq_one_letter_code
_entity_poly.pdbx_strand_id
1 'polypeptide(L)'
;MAKSIRGCPSNAARLTRRALLVCWACCAAAPHPASGITITLDFTLDAVNDNWFDPATPAGLARRASVESAAGFLTGVIQNSDWEPLGSLNESLTFTDIAAPTIKNLNGETLIGDPESDGVGYSYTTSANDVDTTNRASVAANEYVVYVGAFAFDSGTTSNAKASWDSADRRNDAGRAGAEFNTWGGKVYFNTAKDWYTGQNPGVDPTDDYGVQDPDKSPAFDSSSDNWDWSTSSDSWKGFDLRSVDPTATGMTDLYATALHELMHALGATSSTIEDYVGVDGSGDFTGPNLLSVYGGPVPGDGGHFAQNTQSAVWGSDGIISETVLDPNSLAGVRKYFTDLDAALLRDLGYDVLDVFPPSLIAGDYTQDGLVDAADYSVWRDNLGTGFAAADGDNSGTVDEGDYLVWRNNFSAGVSAMTDAPEPCAAWLAAGAALAARAGRRR
;
A
#
# COMPACT_ATOMS: atom_id res chain seq x y z
N MET A 1 -82.90 -0.04 -20.82
CA MET A 1 -83.97 0.99 -20.85
C MET A 1 -84.42 1.26 -19.42
N ALA A 2 -84.33 2.53 -18.98
CA ALA A 2 -84.95 3.16 -17.80
C ALA A 2 -84.54 2.60 -16.41
N LYS A 3 -84.06 3.37 -15.42
CA LYS A 3 -84.46 4.71 -14.96
C LYS A 3 -83.30 5.41 -14.24
N SER A 4 -83.13 6.70 -14.55
CA SER A 4 -82.35 7.70 -13.79
C SER A 4 -83.28 8.36 -12.79
N ILE A 5 -82.85 8.65 -11.55
CA ILE A 5 -83.27 9.84 -10.78
C ILE A 5 -82.11 10.35 -9.90
N ARG A 6 -81.87 11.66 -9.98
CA ARG A 6 -80.89 12.48 -9.28
C ARG A 6 -81.28 12.71 -7.81
N GLY A 7 -80.30 12.95 -6.95
CA GLY A 7 -80.53 13.59 -5.65
C GLY A 7 -79.23 13.82 -4.88
N CYS A 8 -78.71 15.06 -4.94
CA CYS A 8 -77.80 15.63 -3.94
C CYS A 8 -78.54 16.84 -3.36
N PRO A 9 -78.46 17.14 -2.05
CA PRO A 9 -77.42 18.09 -1.66
C PRO A 9 -76.82 17.95 -0.24
N SER A 10 -75.66 18.60 -0.10
CA SER A 10 -75.16 19.37 1.05
C SER A 10 -74.96 18.69 2.41
N ASN A 11 -73.70 18.55 2.80
CA ASN A 11 -73.23 19.30 3.98
C ASN A 11 -71.74 19.61 3.90
N ALA A 12 -71.44 20.91 4.04
CA ALA A 12 -70.12 21.48 4.09
C ALA A 12 -69.49 21.25 5.47
N ALA A 13 -68.23 20.79 5.51
CA ALA A 13 -67.38 20.99 6.68
C ALA A 13 -65.89 20.88 6.32
N ARG A 14 -65.22 22.04 6.40
CA ARG A 14 -63.84 22.26 6.86
C ARG A 14 -62.70 21.73 5.98
N LEU A 15 -62.19 22.62 5.13
CA LEU A 15 -60.78 22.62 4.72
C LEU A 15 -59.89 22.70 5.97
N THR A 16 -59.05 21.70 6.18
CA THR A 16 -57.83 21.82 6.99
C THR A 16 -56.65 21.56 6.08
N ARG A 17 -55.78 22.58 5.94
CA ARG A 17 -54.49 22.48 5.25
C ARG A 17 -53.66 21.43 5.99
N ARG A 18 -53.44 20.26 5.38
CA ARG A 18 -52.38 19.33 5.81
C ARG A 18 -51.15 19.59 4.94
N ALA A 19 -50.07 19.94 5.62
CA ALA A 19 -48.75 20.14 5.05
C ALA A 19 -48.29 18.87 4.30
N LEU A 20 -47.71 19.06 3.12
CA LEU A 20 -46.88 18.03 2.48
C LEU A 20 -45.68 17.77 3.41
N LEU A 21 -45.72 16.64 4.12
CA LEU A 21 -44.49 16.01 4.59
C LEU A 21 -43.87 15.35 3.36
N VAL A 22 -42.76 15.91 2.89
CA VAL A 22 -41.84 15.23 1.99
C VAL A 22 -41.21 14.11 2.81
N CYS A 23 -41.69 12.88 2.63
CA CYS A 23 -40.98 11.69 3.08
C CYS A 23 -39.69 11.60 2.27
N TRP A 24 -38.57 12.00 2.87
CA TRP A 24 -37.27 11.45 2.50
C TRP A 24 -37.31 9.97 2.84
N ALA A 25 -37.57 9.13 1.83
CA ALA A 25 -37.24 7.73 1.92
C ALA A 25 -35.70 7.66 2.01
N CYS A 26 -35.19 7.34 3.20
CA CYS A 26 -33.84 6.79 3.31
C CYS A 26 -33.81 5.54 2.43
N CYS A 27 -33.15 5.62 1.28
CA CYS A 27 -32.54 4.43 0.72
C CYS A 27 -31.45 4.02 1.71
N ALA A 28 -31.78 3.08 2.59
CA ALA A 28 -30.76 2.28 3.24
C ALA A 28 -30.02 1.59 2.09
N ALA A 29 -28.74 1.93 1.93
CA ALA A 29 -27.84 1.15 1.11
C ALA A 29 -27.95 -0.31 1.55
N ALA A 30 -28.06 -1.23 0.59
CA ALA A 30 -27.91 -2.64 0.88
C ALA A 30 -26.55 -2.84 1.60
N PRO A 31 -26.46 -3.76 2.58
CA PRO A 31 -25.18 -4.05 3.22
C PRO A 31 -24.21 -4.50 2.13
N HIS A 32 -23.13 -3.74 1.93
CA HIS A 32 -21.97 -4.19 1.18
C HIS A 32 -21.50 -5.52 1.82
N PRO A 33 -20.99 -6.49 1.03
CA PRO A 33 -20.19 -7.56 1.62
C PRO A 33 -19.13 -6.90 2.50
N ALA A 34 -18.95 -7.42 3.72
CA ALA A 34 -18.06 -6.82 4.70
C ALA A 34 -16.67 -6.66 4.09
N SER A 35 -16.25 -5.42 3.82
CA SER A 35 -14.90 -5.17 3.32
C SER A 35 -13.93 -5.54 4.42
N GLY A 36 -12.83 -6.22 4.06
CA GLY A 36 -11.71 -6.44 4.94
C GLY A 36 -11.15 -5.13 5.52
N ILE A 37 -10.15 -5.24 6.39
CA ILE A 37 -9.52 -4.05 6.97
C ILE A 37 -8.97 -3.13 5.87
N THR A 38 -9.11 -1.83 6.07
CA THR A 38 -8.57 -0.80 5.18
C THR A 38 -7.42 -0.10 5.88
N ILE A 39 -6.20 -0.24 5.36
CA ILE A 39 -5.03 0.49 5.85
C ILE A 39 -5.09 1.91 5.29
N THR A 40 -5.37 2.87 6.17
CA THR A 40 -5.48 4.29 5.83
C THR A 40 -4.21 5.03 6.24
N LEU A 41 -3.54 5.63 5.26
CA LEU A 41 -2.32 6.40 5.48
C LEU A 41 -2.64 7.86 5.83
N ASP A 42 -2.03 8.34 6.92
CA ASP A 42 -2.16 9.71 7.40
C ASP A 42 -0.81 10.44 7.28
N PHE A 43 -0.68 11.27 6.24
CA PHE A 43 0.51 12.04 5.96
C PHE A 43 0.54 13.42 6.65
N THR A 44 -0.34 13.67 7.62
CA THR A 44 -0.39 14.98 8.30
C THR A 44 0.94 15.32 8.97
N LEU A 45 1.59 14.33 9.59
CA LEU A 45 2.88 14.52 10.26
C LEU A 45 3.98 14.94 9.27
N ASP A 46 4.07 14.29 8.11
CA ASP A 46 4.98 14.73 7.04
C ASP A 46 4.66 16.15 6.58
N ALA A 47 3.38 16.45 6.31
CA ALA A 47 2.95 17.72 5.73
C ALA A 47 3.24 18.95 6.61
N VAL A 48 3.21 18.80 7.94
CA VAL A 48 3.55 19.88 8.88
C VAL A 48 5.05 20.02 9.15
N ASN A 49 5.86 19.06 8.69
CA ASN A 49 7.32 19.09 8.75
C ASN A 49 7.89 19.41 7.36
N ASP A 50 8.73 18.53 6.81
CA ASP A 50 9.43 18.77 5.55
C ASP A 50 8.54 18.56 4.31
N ASN A 51 7.33 18.03 4.50
CA ASN A 51 6.36 17.71 3.43
C ASN A 51 7.04 16.92 2.30
N TRP A 52 7.81 15.90 2.66
CA TRP A 52 8.62 15.13 1.70
C TRP A 52 7.75 14.33 0.72
N PHE A 53 6.53 14.01 1.15
CA PHE A 53 5.48 13.43 0.34
C PHE A 53 4.59 14.50 -0.31
N ASP A 54 5.02 15.75 -0.54
CA ASP A 54 4.14 16.83 -1.04
C ASP A 54 3.31 16.42 -2.29
N PRO A 55 1.97 16.31 -2.19
CA PRO A 55 1.12 15.93 -3.31
C PRO A 55 1.03 17.01 -4.39
N ALA A 56 1.54 18.22 -4.13
CA ALA A 56 1.67 19.27 -5.14
C ALA A 56 2.91 19.11 -6.04
N THR A 57 3.82 18.17 -5.71
CA THR A 57 5.04 17.93 -6.48
C THR A 57 5.05 16.54 -7.12
N PRO A 58 5.61 16.37 -8.34
CA PRO A 58 5.72 15.05 -8.96
C PRO A 58 6.51 14.04 -8.11
N ALA A 59 7.59 14.48 -7.45
CA ALA A 59 8.40 13.61 -6.61
C ALA A 59 7.68 13.18 -5.32
N GLY A 60 6.95 14.10 -4.68
CA GLY A 60 6.13 13.78 -3.51
C GLY A 60 4.98 12.84 -3.86
N LEU A 61 4.30 13.07 -4.99
CA LEU A 61 3.29 12.15 -5.53
C LEU A 61 3.85 10.74 -5.79
N ALA A 62 5.02 10.63 -6.44
CA ALA A 62 5.63 9.34 -6.71
C ALA A 62 6.00 8.57 -5.43
N ARG A 63 6.47 9.26 -4.39
CA ARG A 63 6.73 8.65 -3.07
C ARG A 63 5.43 8.20 -2.41
N ARG A 64 4.38 9.04 -2.42
CA ARG A 64 3.07 8.69 -1.84
C ARG A 64 2.51 7.44 -2.48
N ALA A 65 2.51 7.43 -3.81
CA ALA A 65 2.11 6.32 -4.63
C ALA A 65 2.79 5.00 -4.20
N SER A 66 4.12 5.00 -4.00
CA SER A 66 4.84 3.80 -3.56
C SER A 66 4.35 3.27 -2.20
N VAL A 67 4.12 4.16 -1.22
CA VAL A 67 3.67 3.76 0.13
C VAL A 67 2.18 3.36 0.12
N GLU A 68 1.36 4.09 -0.63
CA GLU A 68 -0.07 3.80 -0.84
C GLU A 68 -0.27 2.46 -1.55
N SER A 69 0.56 2.10 -2.53
CA SER A 69 0.54 0.78 -3.16
C SER A 69 0.86 -0.35 -2.18
N ALA A 70 1.84 -0.17 -1.29
CA ALA A 70 2.16 -1.17 -0.27
C ALA A 70 1.01 -1.36 0.73
N ALA A 71 0.37 -0.26 1.15
CA ALA A 71 -0.81 -0.29 2.02
C ALA A 71 -2.04 -0.89 1.32
N GLY A 72 -2.25 -0.57 0.04
CA GLY A 72 -3.31 -1.11 -0.80
C GLY A 72 -3.17 -2.61 -1.01
N PHE A 73 -1.94 -3.09 -1.23
CA PHE A 73 -1.65 -4.52 -1.27
C PHE A 73 -2.07 -5.22 0.02
N LEU A 74 -1.59 -4.75 1.18
CA LEU A 74 -1.92 -5.34 2.47
C LEU A 74 -3.43 -5.28 2.79
N THR A 75 -4.10 -4.18 2.41
CA THR A 75 -5.56 -4.01 2.49
C THR A 75 -6.31 -5.06 1.65
N GLY A 76 -5.81 -5.37 0.46
CA GLY A 76 -6.46 -6.34 -0.42
C GLY A 76 -6.30 -7.79 0.05
N VAL A 77 -5.22 -8.11 0.79
CA VAL A 77 -4.89 -9.50 1.16
C VAL A 77 -5.39 -9.88 2.56
N ILE A 78 -5.53 -8.91 3.47
CA ILE A 78 -6.07 -9.13 4.82
C ILE A 78 -7.60 -9.01 4.81
N GLN A 79 -8.28 -10.06 5.25
CA GLN A 79 -9.74 -10.24 5.12
C GLN A 79 -10.52 -10.01 6.43
N ASN A 80 -9.85 -9.73 7.55
CA ASN A 80 -10.51 -9.42 8.82
C ASN A 80 -11.57 -8.32 8.60
N SER A 81 -12.80 -8.55 9.06
CA SER A 81 -13.93 -7.65 8.77
C SER A 81 -14.87 -7.45 9.97
N ASP A 82 -14.44 -7.90 11.14
CA ASP A 82 -15.15 -7.89 12.42
C ASP A 82 -14.55 -6.89 13.42
N TRP A 83 -13.77 -5.91 12.95
CA TRP A 83 -13.18 -4.90 13.81
C TRP A 83 -14.20 -3.82 14.16
N GLU A 84 -14.61 -3.80 15.43
CA GLU A 84 -15.48 -2.76 15.98
C GLU A 84 -14.80 -1.37 15.95
N PRO A 85 -15.58 -0.28 15.84
CA PRO A 85 -15.03 1.08 15.83
C PRO A 85 -14.53 1.51 17.22
N LEU A 86 -13.49 2.35 17.26
CA LEU A 86 -13.03 3.03 18.48
C LEU A 86 -13.67 4.40 18.59
N GLY A 87 -14.51 4.59 19.61
CA GLY A 87 -15.18 5.87 19.86
C GLY A 87 -14.29 7.00 20.38
N SER A 88 -13.07 6.70 20.85
CA SER A 88 -12.11 7.69 21.35
C SER A 88 -10.68 7.19 21.15
N LEU A 89 -9.91 7.86 20.29
CA LEU A 89 -8.47 7.64 20.12
C LEU A 89 -7.70 8.69 20.93
N ASN A 90 -6.82 8.24 21.84
CA ASN A 90 -5.97 9.12 22.64
C ASN A 90 -4.62 8.44 22.85
N GLU A 91 -3.83 8.46 21.79
CA GLU A 91 -2.54 7.77 21.71
C GLU A 91 -1.44 8.75 21.35
N SER A 92 -0.20 8.35 21.60
CA SER A 92 0.99 9.14 21.32
C SER A 92 2.00 8.29 20.55
N LEU A 93 2.66 8.92 19.58
CA LEU A 93 3.62 8.29 18.68
C LEU A 93 5.04 8.72 19.02
N THR A 94 5.95 7.76 19.07
CA THR A 94 7.35 7.99 19.38
C THR A 94 8.24 7.93 18.14
N PHE A 95 9.37 8.65 18.16
CA PHE A 95 10.34 8.66 17.05
C PHE A 95 11.76 8.63 17.60
N THR A 96 12.67 7.98 16.88
CA THR A 96 14.07 7.80 17.27
C THR A 96 14.97 7.96 16.05
N ASP A 97 16.25 8.19 16.31
CA ASP A 97 17.33 8.40 15.36
C ASP A 97 17.12 9.62 14.45
N ILE A 98 16.45 10.66 14.95
CA ILE A 98 16.11 11.84 14.15
C ILE A 98 17.27 12.84 14.17
N ALA A 99 17.76 13.24 12.99
CA ALA A 99 18.86 14.21 12.85
C ALA A 99 18.45 15.68 13.12
N ALA A 100 17.32 15.90 13.80
CA ALA A 100 16.76 17.22 14.06
C ALA A 100 16.43 17.39 15.55
N PRO A 101 16.91 18.48 16.20
CA PRO A 101 16.63 18.77 17.61
C PRO A 101 15.16 19.15 17.86
N THR A 102 14.41 19.46 16.80
CA THR A 102 13.01 19.81 16.89
C THR A 102 12.24 19.25 15.69
N ILE A 103 11.02 18.78 15.93
CA ILE A 103 10.01 18.47 14.89
C ILE A 103 8.71 19.21 15.20
N LYS A 104 7.74 19.12 14.28
CA LYS A 104 6.36 19.57 14.49
C LYS A 104 5.46 18.39 14.82
N ASN A 105 4.58 18.56 15.82
CA ASN A 105 3.48 17.63 16.08
C ASN A 105 2.33 17.84 15.06
N LEU A 106 1.28 17.02 15.15
CA LEU A 106 0.13 17.09 14.22
C LEU A 106 -0.65 18.43 14.26
N ASN A 107 -0.49 19.22 15.31
CA ASN A 107 -1.06 20.57 15.42
C ASN A 107 -0.13 21.67 14.88
N GLY A 108 1.07 21.32 14.41
CA GLY A 108 2.10 22.25 13.95
C GLY A 108 2.91 22.91 15.09
N GLU A 109 2.76 22.44 16.32
CA GLU A 109 3.51 22.92 17.49
C GLU A 109 4.91 22.30 17.49
N THR A 110 5.89 23.04 18.03
CA THR A 110 7.28 22.57 18.04
C THR A 110 7.51 21.65 19.23
N LEU A 111 7.98 20.43 18.96
CA LEU A 111 8.50 19.51 19.96
C LEU A 111 10.02 19.63 20.02
N ILE A 112 10.60 19.43 21.20
CA ILE A 112 12.04 19.42 21.42
C ILE A 112 12.46 17.99 21.71
N GLY A 113 13.34 17.45 20.87
CA GLY A 113 13.86 16.10 21.03
C GLY A 113 14.88 16.01 22.15
N ASP A 114 14.94 14.86 22.80
CA ASP A 114 15.98 14.53 23.76
C ASP A 114 17.21 13.99 23.02
N PRO A 115 18.43 14.46 23.31
CA PRO A 115 19.64 13.88 22.71
C PRO A 115 19.76 12.39 23.03
N GLU A 116 20.09 11.58 22.04
CA GLU A 116 20.22 10.13 22.22
C GLU A 116 21.50 9.74 22.95
N SER A 117 21.48 8.54 23.55
CA SER A 117 22.52 8.07 24.46
C SER A 117 23.87 7.81 23.79
N ASP A 118 23.88 7.55 22.50
CA ASP A 118 25.08 7.37 21.68
C ASP A 118 25.71 8.72 21.27
N GLY A 119 25.05 9.84 21.58
CA GLY A 119 25.51 11.19 21.35
C GLY A 119 25.23 11.73 19.94
N VAL A 120 24.39 11.04 19.16
CA VAL A 120 24.06 11.39 17.77
C VAL A 120 22.54 11.42 17.65
N GLY A 121 21.98 12.44 16.99
CA GLY A 121 20.52 12.53 16.80
C GLY A 121 19.71 12.83 18.07
N TYR A 122 18.40 12.64 17.94
CA TYR A 122 17.39 12.99 18.93
C TYR A 122 16.21 12.00 18.91
N SER A 123 15.70 11.71 20.10
CA SER A 123 14.50 10.90 20.32
C SER A 123 13.31 11.75 20.79
N TYR A 124 12.12 11.30 20.44
CA TYR A 124 10.82 11.87 20.77
C TYR A 124 9.99 10.75 21.40
N THR A 125 10.27 10.43 22.65
CA THR A 125 9.83 9.18 23.30
C THR A 125 9.26 9.40 24.71
N THR A 126 9.04 10.65 25.12
CA THR A 126 8.50 10.99 26.44
C THR A 126 7.17 11.70 26.27
N SER A 127 6.32 11.66 27.30
CA SER A 127 5.04 12.38 27.32
C SER A 127 5.15 13.91 27.19
N ALA A 128 6.37 14.45 27.14
CA ALA A 128 6.64 15.88 26.94
C ALA A 128 7.03 16.21 25.49
N ASN A 129 7.38 15.20 24.69
CA ASN A 129 7.89 15.37 23.32
C ASN A 129 7.49 14.24 22.36
N ASP A 130 6.52 13.40 22.68
CA ASP A 130 5.86 12.49 21.76
C ASP A 130 4.82 13.24 20.90
N VAL A 131 4.34 12.58 19.84
CA VAL A 131 3.36 13.14 18.91
C VAL A 131 2.00 12.53 19.21
N ASP A 132 1.15 13.29 19.91
CA ASP A 132 -0.24 12.91 20.14
C ASP A 132 -1.04 12.81 18.84
N THR A 133 -1.92 11.81 18.73
CA THR A 133 -2.81 11.57 17.58
C THR A 133 -3.98 12.56 17.48
N THR A 134 -3.73 13.86 17.74
CA THR A 134 -4.77 14.91 17.94
C THR A 134 -5.64 15.19 16.73
N ASN A 135 -5.17 14.84 15.53
CA ASN A 135 -5.90 15.05 14.29
C ASN A 135 -7.04 14.03 14.07
N ARG A 136 -7.13 13.00 14.92
CA ARG A 136 -8.13 11.93 14.83
C ARG A 136 -8.72 11.62 16.20
N ALA A 137 -10.03 11.80 16.34
CA ALA A 137 -10.75 11.55 17.60
C ALA A 137 -11.27 10.11 17.75
N SER A 138 -11.38 9.36 16.66
CA SER A 138 -11.98 8.02 16.61
C SER A 138 -11.41 7.23 15.42
N VAL A 139 -11.51 5.91 15.46
CA VAL A 139 -11.16 5.03 14.33
C VAL A 139 -12.42 4.27 13.90
N ALA A 140 -12.70 4.24 12.60
CA ALA A 140 -13.88 3.55 12.08
C ALA A 140 -13.74 2.02 12.20
N ALA A 141 -14.87 1.34 12.05
CA ALA A 141 -14.88 -0.12 11.94
C ALA A 141 -14.04 -0.54 10.73
N ASN A 142 -13.25 -1.60 10.88
CA ASN A 142 -12.33 -2.11 9.84
C ASN A 142 -11.32 -1.08 9.28
N GLU A 143 -11.11 0.09 9.89
CA GLU A 143 -10.07 1.04 9.46
C GLU A 143 -8.80 0.83 10.28
N TYR A 144 -7.64 0.57 9.67
CA TYR A 144 -6.33 0.57 10.35
C TYR A 144 -5.54 1.81 9.97
N VAL A 145 -5.19 2.67 10.93
CA VAL A 145 -4.58 3.97 10.62
C VAL A 145 -3.07 3.89 10.74
N VAL A 146 -2.32 4.25 9.70
CA VAL A 146 -0.87 4.40 9.77
C VAL A 146 -0.47 5.85 9.59
N TYR A 147 0.19 6.42 10.60
CA TYR A 147 0.76 7.76 10.54
C TYR A 147 2.09 7.73 9.79
N VAL A 148 2.17 8.47 8.69
CA VAL A 148 3.34 8.50 7.81
C VAL A 148 4.15 9.77 8.03
N GLY A 149 5.45 9.60 8.28
CA GLY A 149 6.42 10.69 8.40
C GLY A 149 7.63 10.50 7.49
N ALA A 150 8.40 11.57 7.32
CA ALA A 150 9.70 11.51 6.69
C ALA A 150 10.64 12.49 7.40
N PHE A 151 11.80 12.01 7.81
CA PHE A 151 12.77 12.80 8.55
C PHE A 151 14.17 12.44 8.10
N ALA A 152 15.12 13.37 8.18
CA ALA A 152 16.52 13.00 8.07
C ALA A 152 16.88 12.15 9.29
N PHE A 153 17.36 10.93 9.08
CA PHE A 153 17.88 10.14 10.20
C PHE A 153 19.32 10.54 10.47
N ASP A 154 19.74 10.35 11.72
CA ASP A 154 21.11 10.66 12.11
C ASP A 154 22.12 9.66 11.52
N SER A 155 23.40 9.89 11.78
CA SER A 155 24.48 9.04 11.26
C SER A 155 24.76 7.79 12.09
N GLY A 156 24.15 7.66 13.26
CA GLY A 156 24.28 6.50 14.16
C GLY A 156 23.40 5.34 13.74
N THR A 157 22.28 5.62 13.07
CA THR A 157 21.36 4.57 12.61
C THR A 157 21.82 3.83 11.36
N THR A 158 21.48 2.55 11.32
CA THR A 158 21.59 1.70 10.12
C THR A 158 20.26 1.56 9.38
N SER A 159 19.16 2.02 9.97
CA SER A 159 17.82 1.91 9.41
C SER A 159 17.59 2.95 8.31
N ASN A 160 16.85 2.54 7.27
CA ASN A 160 16.41 3.46 6.21
C ASN A 160 14.95 3.90 6.42
N ALA A 161 14.16 3.10 7.11
CA ALA A 161 12.84 3.42 7.58
C ALA A 161 12.60 2.70 8.92
N LYS A 162 11.51 3.07 9.59
CA LYS A 162 11.11 2.49 10.85
C LYS A 162 9.59 2.49 10.96
N ALA A 163 9.02 1.45 11.53
CA ALA A 163 7.61 1.36 11.85
C ALA A 163 7.34 0.57 13.14
N SER A 164 6.22 0.87 13.78
CA SER A 164 5.77 0.25 15.02
C SER A 164 4.40 0.81 15.41
N TRP A 165 3.78 0.24 16.45
CA TRP A 165 2.75 0.88 17.25
C TRP A 165 3.20 0.96 18.71
N ASP A 166 3.11 2.14 19.35
CA ASP A 166 3.65 2.37 20.70
C ASP A 166 2.72 1.92 21.82
N SER A 167 1.44 1.72 21.52
CA SER A 167 0.42 1.35 22.50
C SER A 167 0.17 -0.16 22.52
N ALA A 168 -0.20 -0.69 23.68
CA ALA A 168 -0.62 -2.08 23.81
C ALA A 168 -2.13 -2.25 23.58
N ASP A 169 -2.84 -1.17 23.21
CA ASP A 169 -4.28 -1.16 23.02
C ASP A 169 -4.69 -2.06 21.85
N ARG A 170 -5.73 -2.85 22.10
CA ARG A 170 -6.25 -3.87 21.16
C ARG A 170 -7.70 -3.59 20.80
N ARG A 171 -8.12 -4.03 19.61
CA ARG A 171 -9.51 -3.88 19.13
C ARG A 171 -10.47 -4.95 19.65
N ASN A 172 -9.97 -6.14 19.93
CA ASN A 172 -10.71 -7.26 20.50
C ASN A 172 -10.01 -7.79 21.77
N ASP A 173 -10.66 -8.70 22.49
CA ASP A 173 -10.15 -9.25 23.75
C ASP A 173 -8.74 -9.82 23.57
N ALA A 174 -7.80 -9.40 24.43
CA ALA A 174 -6.41 -9.81 24.37
C ALA A 174 -6.27 -11.34 24.37
N GLY A 175 -5.58 -11.90 23.37
CA GLY A 175 -5.23 -13.31 23.39
C GLY A 175 -3.73 -13.58 23.45
N ARG A 176 -3.44 -14.72 24.07
CA ARG A 176 -2.23 -15.53 23.91
C ARG A 176 -2.32 -16.27 22.57
N ALA A 177 -1.34 -17.12 22.27
CA ALA A 177 -1.31 -18.09 21.16
C ALA A 177 -2.70 -18.45 20.58
N GLY A 178 -2.94 -18.08 19.32
CA GLY A 178 -4.19 -18.31 18.60
C GLY A 178 -5.17 -17.13 18.57
N ALA A 179 -4.72 -15.91 18.91
CA ALA A 179 -5.51 -14.69 18.78
C ALA A 179 -4.81 -13.65 17.89
N GLU A 180 -5.60 -12.78 17.28
CA GLU A 180 -5.15 -11.72 16.37
C GLU A 180 -4.39 -10.61 17.11
N PHE A 181 -3.25 -10.20 16.56
CA PHE A 181 -2.64 -8.90 16.85
C PHE A 181 -3.44 -7.82 16.14
N ASN A 182 -4.05 -6.93 16.90
CA ASN A 182 -4.98 -5.95 16.36
C ASN A 182 -4.97 -4.64 17.13
N THR A 183 -4.10 -3.73 16.71
CA THR A 183 -4.01 -2.40 17.29
C THR A 183 -4.93 -1.41 16.58
N TRP A 184 -5.05 -0.21 17.14
CA TRP A 184 -5.83 0.86 16.52
C TRP A 184 -5.11 1.55 15.37
N GLY A 185 -3.81 1.35 15.24
CA GLY A 185 -3.02 1.89 14.15
C GLY A 185 -1.54 1.54 14.26
N GLY A 186 -0.75 2.28 13.51
CA GLY A 186 0.70 2.20 13.44
C GLY A 186 1.32 3.56 13.08
N LYS A 187 2.65 3.60 13.06
CA LYS A 187 3.42 4.66 12.40
C LYS A 187 4.44 4.03 11.46
N VAL A 188 4.78 4.76 10.41
CA VAL A 188 5.94 4.50 9.56
C VAL A 188 6.65 5.81 9.27
N TYR A 189 7.96 5.82 9.28
CA TYR A 189 8.74 6.99 8.91
C TYR A 189 9.99 6.63 8.12
N PHE A 190 10.30 7.44 7.11
CA PHE A 190 11.35 7.17 6.13
C PHE A 190 12.50 8.17 6.27
N ASN A 191 13.72 7.70 6.04
CA ASN A 191 14.91 8.52 6.06
C ASN A 191 15.00 9.38 4.78
N THR A 192 14.84 10.69 4.90
CA THR A 192 14.91 11.62 3.75
C THR A 192 16.30 11.74 3.14
N ALA A 193 17.35 11.29 3.84
CA ALA A 193 18.73 11.30 3.36
C ALA A 193 19.07 10.07 2.49
N LYS A 194 18.14 9.13 2.30
CA LYS A 194 18.35 7.96 1.43
C LYS A 194 17.90 8.22 0.01
N ASP A 195 18.62 7.62 -0.94
CA ASP A 195 18.27 7.65 -2.35
C ASP A 195 17.18 6.60 -2.62
N TRP A 196 15.94 7.05 -2.62
CA TRP A 196 14.77 6.20 -2.80
C TRP A 196 14.39 6.07 -4.26
N TYR A 197 14.28 4.83 -4.73
CA TYR A 197 13.61 4.52 -5.97
C TYR A 197 12.10 4.53 -5.75
N THR A 198 11.42 5.33 -6.55
CA THR A 198 9.95 5.45 -6.58
C THR A 198 9.41 5.16 -7.98
N GLY A 199 10.21 4.51 -8.82
CA GLY A 199 9.76 4.09 -10.13
C GLY A 199 8.71 2.99 -10.00
N GLN A 200 7.96 2.79 -11.07
CA GLN A 200 6.70 2.07 -11.00
C GLN A 200 6.86 0.62 -10.53
N ASN A 201 5.81 0.16 -9.86
CA ASN A 201 5.64 -1.19 -9.39
C ASN A 201 5.59 -2.15 -10.61
N PRO A 202 6.24 -3.32 -10.64
CA PRO A 202 6.05 -4.38 -11.63
C PRO A 202 4.89 -5.28 -11.22
N GLY A 203 3.91 -4.72 -10.52
CA GLY A 203 2.78 -5.45 -10.01
C GLY A 203 3.03 -6.31 -8.78
N VAL A 204 1.93 -6.90 -8.34
CA VAL A 204 1.87 -8.04 -7.40
C VAL A 204 2.02 -9.36 -8.14
N ASP A 205 1.87 -9.35 -9.46
CA ASP A 205 2.08 -10.49 -10.31
C ASP A 205 3.53 -10.50 -10.83
N PRO A 206 4.42 -11.33 -10.28
CA PRO A 206 5.77 -11.48 -10.80
C PRO A 206 5.81 -12.28 -12.12
N THR A 207 4.67 -12.70 -12.68
CA THR A 207 4.55 -13.67 -13.78
C THR A 207 4.31 -13.11 -15.18
N ASP A 208 3.85 -11.87 -15.35
CA ASP A 208 3.91 -11.10 -16.61
C ASP A 208 3.89 -9.58 -16.29
N ASP A 209 4.67 -8.66 -16.86
CA ASP A 209 4.70 -8.26 -18.27
C ASP A 209 6.06 -7.58 -18.66
N TYR A 210 7.15 -7.87 -17.94
CA TYR A 210 8.49 -7.28 -18.23
C TYR A 210 9.63 -8.29 -18.45
N GLY A 211 9.35 -9.59 -18.54
CA GLY A 211 10.39 -10.56 -18.85
C GLY A 211 9.87 -11.99 -18.88
N VAL A 212 9.87 -12.56 -20.09
CA VAL A 212 9.65 -13.97 -20.43
C VAL A 212 9.86 -14.92 -19.23
N GLN A 213 8.79 -15.51 -18.70
CA GLN A 213 8.91 -16.75 -17.93
C GLN A 213 9.67 -17.76 -18.79
N ASP A 214 10.78 -18.31 -18.27
CA ASP A 214 11.38 -19.50 -18.86
C ASP A 214 10.51 -20.73 -18.48
N PRO A 215 9.77 -21.33 -19.43
CA PRO A 215 8.98 -22.54 -19.16
C PRO A 215 9.85 -23.76 -18.85
N ASP A 216 11.17 -23.68 -19.06
CA ASP A 216 12.15 -24.71 -18.72
C ASP A 216 12.81 -24.49 -17.35
N LYS A 217 12.23 -23.63 -16.49
CA LYS A 217 12.60 -23.46 -15.06
C LYS A 217 12.63 -24.82 -14.35
N SER A 218 13.80 -25.44 -14.39
CA SER A 218 14.17 -26.56 -13.55
C SER A 218 15.11 -26.02 -12.48
N PRO A 219 15.09 -26.54 -11.24
CA PRO A 219 15.90 -26.06 -10.12
C PRO A 219 17.44 -26.10 -10.32
N ALA A 220 17.92 -26.38 -11.53
CA ALA A 220 19.31 -26.68 -11.84
C ALA A 220 19.99 -25.67 -12.79
N PHE A 221 19.28 -24.76 -13.45
CA PHE A 221 19.89 -23.81 -14.39
C PHE A 221 19.22 -22.44 -14.34
N ASP A 222 20.04 -21.43 -14.10
CA ASP A 222 19.74 -20.00 -14.20
C ASP A 222 20.18 -19.48 -15.58
N SER A 223 19.32 -18.71 -16.25
CA SER A 223 19.62 -18.11 -17.54
C SER A 223 20.05 -16.67 -17.32
N SER A 224 21.15 -16.23 -17.94
CA SER A 224 21.65 -14.85 -17.80
C SER A 224 20.76 -13.76 -18.43
N SER A 225 19.51 -14.09 -18.75
CA SER A 225 18.54 -13.27 -19.48
C SER A 225 17.25 -13.01 -18.72
N ASP A 226 17.02 -13.65 -17.57
CA ASP A 226 15.92 -13.30 -16.69
C ASP A 226 16.38 -12.35 -15.57
N ASN A 227 15.42 -11.69 -14.94
CA ASN A 227 15.62 -10.69 -13.89
C ASN A 227 15.50 -11.28 -12.47
N TRP A 228 15.59 -12.61 -12.36
CA TRP A 228 15.47 -13.41 -11.14
C TRP A 228 16.60 -14.44 -11.03
N ASP A 229 17.78 -14.04 -10.53
CA ASP A 229 18.92 -14.95 -10.35
C ASP A 229 18.73 -15.88 -9.14
N TRP A 230 18.72 -17.19 -9.38
CA TRP A 230 18.66 -18.21 -8.33
C TRP A 230 20.05 -18.47 -7.73
N SER A 231 20.66 -17.49 -7.08
CA SER A 231 22.01 -17.72 -6.53
C SER A 231 21.96 -18.43 -5.17
N THR A 232 22.27 -19.72 -5.20
CA THR A 232 22.47 -20.56 -4.00
C THR A 232 23.89 -20.45 -3.42
N SER A 233 24.73 -19.51 -3.87
CA SER A 233 26.09 -19.35 -3.33
C SER A 233 26.74 -17.96 -3.40
N SER A 234 26.12 -16.97 -4.04
CA SER A 234 26.53 -15.55 -3.97
C SER A 234 25.35 -14.69 -3.53
N ASP A 235 25.57 -13.80 -2.56
CA ASP A 235 24.59 -12.81 -2.07
C ASP A 235 24.21 -11.76 -3.14
N SER A 236 24.35 -12.07 -4.43
CA SER A 236 24.27 -11.06 -5.47
C SER A 236 22.82 -10.63 -5.73
N TRP A 237 21.84 -11.53 -5.78
CA TRP A 237 20.44 -11.17 -6.08
C TRP A 237 19.47 -12.21 -5.51
N LYS A 238 18.48 -11.77 -4.72
CA LYS A 238 17.39 -12.62 -4.18
C LYS A 238 16.05 -11.89 -4.25
N GLY A 239 15.87 -11.07 -5.27
CA GLY A 239 14.65 -10.35 -5.58
C GLY A 239 14.72 -9.89 -7.03
N PHE A 240 13.74 -9.11 -7.46
CA PHE A 240 13.70 -8.63 -8.84
C PHE A 240 14.70 -7.50 -9.07
N ASP A 241 15.49 -7.63 -10.12
CA ASP A 241 16.42 -6.58 -10.53
C ASP A 241 15.68 -5.42 -11.22
N LEU A 242 15.40 -4.36 -10.45
CA LEU A 242 14.76 -3.15 -10.97
C LEU A 242 15.58 -2.47 -12.07
N ARG A 243 16.90 -2.66 -12.09
CA ARG A 243 17.79 -2.01 -13.08
C ARG A 243 17.65 -2.62 -14.47
N SER A 244 17.11 -3.84 -14.54
CA SER A 244 16.81 -4.50 -15.80
C SER A 244 15.67 -3.81 -16.57
N VAL A 245 14.74 -3.16 -15.85
CA VAL A 245 13.58 -2.46 -16.42
C VAL A 245 13.72 -0.94 -16.34
N ASP A 246 14.38 -0.42 -15.30
CA ASP A 246 14.65 1.00 -15.11
C ASP A 246 16.10 1.20 -14.63
N PRO A 247 17.02 1.60 -15.54
CA PRO A 247 18.41 1.86 -15.18
C PRO A 247 18.60 2.92 -14.08
N THR A 248 17.61 3.79 -13.83
CA THR A 248 17.66 4.80 -12.77
C THR A 248 17.59 4.18 -11.37
N ALA A 249 17.11 2.95 -11.22
CA ALA A 249 17.13 2.20 -9.97
C ALA A 249 18.55 1.88 -9.46
N THR A 250 19.59 2.10 -10.30
CA THR A 250 20.98 1.81 -9.92
C THR A 250 21.41 2.63 -8.71
N GLY A 251 21.72 1.94 -7.61
CA GLY A 251 22.20 2.57 -6.37
C GLY A 251 21.09 3.14 -5.49
N MET A 252 19.81 2.94 -5.86
CA MET A 252 18.67 3.43 -5.10
C MET A 252 18.00 2.30 -4.30
N THR A 253 17.49 2.58 -3.11
CA THR A 253 16.69 1.63 -2.30
C THR A 253 15.23 1.69 -2.73
N ASP A 254 14.57 0.54 -2.90
CA ASP A 254 13.17 0.51 -3.32
C ASP A 254 12.22 0.97 -2.20
N LEU A 255 11.49 2.06 -2.45
CA LEU A 255 10.54 2.62 -1.48
C LEU A 255 9.30 1.74 -1.30
N TYR A 256 8.82 1.08 -2.36
CA TYR A 256 7.65 0.20 -2.27
C TYR A 256 7.95 -1.02 -1.37
N ALA A 257 9.01 -1.78 -1.67
CA ALA A 257 9.37 -2.96 -0.87
C ALA A 257 9.69 -2.57 0.58
N THR A 258 10.35 -1.43 0.78
CA THR A 258 10.62 -0.94 2.14
C THR A 258 9.33 -0.52 2.84
N ALA A 259 8.40 0.17 2.17
CA ALA A 259 7.10 0.50 2.77
C ALA A 259 6.31 -0.77 3.14
N LEU A 260 6.33 -1.80 2.29
CA LEU A 260 5.69 -3.08 2.58
C LEU A 260 6.29 -3.78 3.80
N HIS A 261 7.63 -3.79 3.90
CA HIS A 261 8.36 -4.26 5.08
C HIS A 261 7.96 -3.52 6.36
N GLU A 262 7.98 -2.19 6.33
CA GLU A 262 7.66 -1.38 7.50
C GLU A 262 6.17 -1.49 7.90
N LEU A 263 5.27 -1.61 6.93
CA LEU A 263 3.86 -1.82 7.22
C LEU A 263 3.61 -3.16 7.92
N MET A 264 4.41 -4.20 7.66
CA MET A 264 4.35 -5.44 8.44
C MET A 264 4.80 -5.23 9.89
N HIS A 265 5.80 -4.38 10.16
CA HIS A 265 6.13 -3.99 11.53
C HIS A 265 5.01 -3.21 12.21
N ALA A 266 4.35 -2.30 11.50
CA ALA A 266 3.17 -1.61 12.01
C ALA A 266 2.07 -2.63 12.38
N LEU A 267 1.82 -3.61 11.51
CA LEU A 267 0.92 -4.76 11.74
C LEU A 267 1.45 -5.78 12.75
N GLY A 268 2.49 -5.47 13.52
CA GLY A 268 2.87 -6.27 14.67
C GLY A 268 4.01 -7.25 14.46
N ALA A 269 4.74 -7.20 13.35
CA ALA A 269 6.00 -7.95 13.21
C ALA A 269 7.13 -7.32 14.06
N THR A 270 6.91 -7.09 15.36
CA THR A 270 7.91 -6.54 16.29
C THR A 270 8.47 -7.65 17.16
N SER A 271 9.67 -7.50 17.72
CA SER A 271 10.32 -8.54 18.52
C SER A 271 9.42 -9.08 19.64
N SER A 272 8.75 -8.18 20.39
CA SER A 272 7.86 -8.59 21.49
C SER A 272 6.58 -9.26 21.00
N THR A 273 5.98 -8.74 19.94
CA THR A 273 4.73 -9.31 19.40
C THR A 273 4.99 -10.66 18.76
N ILE A 274 6.09 -10.84 18.03
CA ILE A 274 6.47 -12.14 17.48
C ILE A 274 6.69 -13.16 18.60
N GLU A 275 7.38 -12.80 19.68
CA GLU A 275 7.55 -13.67 20.86
C GLU A 275 6.20 -14.09 21.46
N ASP A 276 5.26 -13.16 21.60
CA ASP A 276 3.97 -13.38 22.25
C ASP A 276 2.94 -14.15 21.39
N TYR A 277 2.94 -13.92 20.07
CA TYR A 277 1.88 -14.39 19.16
C TYR A 277 2.32 -15.52 18.25
N VAL A 278 3.51 -15.40 17.66
CA VAL A 278 4.06 -16.36 16.71
C VAL A 278 4.82 -17.46 17.45
N GLY A 279 5.51 -17.09 18.54
CA GLY A 279 6.34 -17.97 19.34
C GLY A 279 7.76 -18.10 18.78
N VAL A 280 8.75 -18.00 19.67
CA VAL A 280 10.17 -18.06 19.35
C VAL A 280 10.83 -19.18 20.17
N ASP A 281 11.69 -19.98 19.54
CA ASP A 281 12.41 -21.05 20.23
C ASP A 281 13.70 -20.56 20.94
N GLY A 282 14.43 -21.49 21.56
CA GLY A 282 15.66 -21.14 22.28
C GLY A 282 16.82 -20.64 21.42
N SER A 283 16.71 -20.71 20.09
CA SER A 283 17.68 -20.24 19.11
C SER A 283 17.33 -18.86 18.54
N GLY A 284 16.11 -18.37 18.79
CA GLY A 284 15.57 -17.18 18.14
C GLY A 284 14.72 -17.47 16.90
N ASP A 285 14.47 -18.74 16.58
CA ASP A 285 13.73 -19.14 15.39
C ASP A 285 12.22 -19.08 15.64
N PHE A 286 11.47 -18.65 14.63
CA PHE A 286 10.02 -18.50 14.71
C PHE A 286 9.33 -19.86 14.57
N THR A 287 8.34 -20.10 15.43
CA THR A 287 7.71 -21.43 15.60
C THR A 287 6.21 -21.42 15.34
N GLY A 288 5.69 -20.34 14.74
CA GLY A 288 4.29 -20.21 14.39
C GLY A 288 3.85 -21.33 13.43
N PRO A 289 2.65 -21.91 13.62
CA PRO A 289 2.22 -23.10 12.88
C PRO A 289 2.13 -22.87 11.36
N ASN A 290 1.75 -21.67 10.90
CA ASN A 290 1.72 -21.37 9.47
C ASN A 290 3.13 -21.27 8.91
N LEU A 291 4.04 -20.60 9.62
CA LEU A 291 5.45 -20.52 9.27
C LEU A 291 6.10 -21.91 9.19
N LEU A 292 5.87 -22.76 10.19
CA LEU A 292 6.33 -24.15 10.21
C LEU A 292 5.82 -24.94 9.00
N SER A 293 4.57 -24.69 8.59
CA SER A 293 3.95 -25.36 7.44
C SER A 293 4.58 -24.96 6.12
N VAL A 294 4.91 -23.67 5.93
CA VAL A 294 5.53 -23.16 4.70
C VAL A 294 7.01 -23.52 4.63
N TYR A 295 7.75 -23.35 5.72
CA TYR A 295 9.20 -23.55 5.76
C TYR A 295 9.62 -25.02 5.95
N GLY A 296 8.75 -25.84 6.54
CA GLY A 296 9.06 -27.23 6.91
C GLY A 296 9.79 -27.41 8.25
N GLY A 297 9.89 -26.35 9.05
CA GLY A 297 10.56 -26.32 10.36
C GLY A 297 10.58 -24.90 10.94
N PRO A 298 11.20 -24.69 12.13
CA PRO A 298 11.38 -23.34 12.68
C PRO A 298 12.06 -22.42 11.66
N VAL A 299 11.53 -21.22 11.49
CA VAL A 299 12.05 -20.23 10.52
C VAL A 299 13.13 -19.42 11.21
N PRO A 300 14.35 -19.35 10.67
CA PRO A 300 15.41 -18.51 11.22
C PRO A 300 14.93 -17.07 11.44
N GLY A 301 15.08 -16.58 12.66
CA GLY A 301 14.60 -15.26 13.08
C GLY A 301 15.68 -14.45 13.79
N ASP A 302 15.51 -13.12 13.77
CA ASP A 302 16.31 -12.17 14.55
C ASP A 302 15.42 -11.01 15.03
N GLY A 303 14.92 -11.12 16.27
CA GLY A 303 14.03 -10.14 16.87
C GLY A 303 12.71 -10.01 16.09
N GLY A 304 12.48 -8.82 15.53
CA GLY A 304 11.30 -8.51 14.71
C GLY A 304 11.40 -8.95 13.25
N HIS A 305 12.49 -9.60 12.85
CA HIS A 305 12.77 -9.93 11.45
C HIS A 305 12.96 -11.43 11.25
N PHE A 306 12.75 -11.90 10.02
CA PHE A 306 13.40 -13.14 9.61
C PHE A 306 14.92 -12.97 9.59
N ALA A 307 15.67 -14.07 9.66
CA ALA A 307 17.12 -13.97 9.51
C ALA A 307 17.47 -13.45 8.10
N GLN A 308 18.62 -12.77 8.00
CA GLN A 308 19.14 -12.32 6.71
C GLN A 308 19.21 -13.49 5.71
N ASN A 309 18.86 -13.20 4.45
CA ASN A 309 18.79 -14.12 3.33
C ASN A 309 17.65 -15.15 3.37
N THR A 310 16.68 -14.99 4.29
CA THR A 310 15.52 -15.88 4.36
C THR A 310 14.66 -15.68 3.11
N GLN A 311 14.32 -16.79 2.47
CA GLN A 311 13.67 -16.81 1.16
C GLN A 311 12.43 -17.69 1.20
N SER A 312 11.49 -17.35 0.34
CA SER A 312 10.27 -18.11 0.13
C SER A 312 9.75 -17.85 -1.28
N ALA A 313 8.82 -18.68 -1.74
CA ALA A 313 8.11 -18.41 -2.97
C ALA A 313 7.35 -17.08 -2.84
N VAL A 314 7.48 -16.22 -3.84
CA VAL A 314 6.62 -15.06 -4.03
C VAL A 314 5.20 -15.58 -4.09
N TRP A 315 4.32 -15.00 -3.28
CA TRP A 315 3.01 -15.57 -3.08
C TRP A 315 2.19 -15.53 -4.38
N GLY A 316 1.65 -16.67 -4.78
CA GLY A 316 0.89 -16.80 -6.04
C GLY A 316 1.72 -16.91 -7.33
N SER A 317 3.05 -16.92 -7.24
CA SER A 317 3.95 -16.80 -8.40
C SER A 317 4.33 -18.08 -9.15
N ASP A 318 3.69 -19.21 -8.83
CA ASP A 318 4.09 -20.54 -9.33
C ASP A 318 5.58 -20.88 -9.07
N GLY A 319 6.12 -20.46 -7.92
CA GLY A 319 7.42 -20.91 -7.40
C GLY A 319 8.61 -20.01 -7.72
N ILE A 320 8.38 -18.76 -8.12
CA ILE A 320 9.43 -17.73 -8.15
C ILE A 320 9.88 -17.48 -6.71
N ILE A 321 11.19 -17.50 -6.43
CA ILE A 321 11.72 -17.27 -5.08
C ILE A 321 12.22 -15.83 -4.94
N SER A 322 11.86 -15.20 -3.83
CA SER A 322 12.39 -13.93 -3.35
C SER A 322 12.85 -14.09 -1.90
N GLU A 323 13.79 -13.24 -1.47
CA GLU A 323 13.91 -12.89 -0.06
C GLU A 323 12.56 -12.39 0.44
N THR A 324 12.22 -12.84 1.63
CA THR A 324 11.02 -12.42 2.34
C THR A 324 11.05 -10.90 2.53
N VAL A 325 9.91 -10.22 2.47
CA VAL A 325 9.92 -8.77 2.67
C VAL A 325 10.40 -8.41 4.06
N LEU A 326 10.19 -9.27 5.06
CA LEU A 326 10.63 -9.10 6.46
C LEU A 326 12.10 -9.52 6.74
N ASP A 327 12.87 -9.77 5.69
CA ASP A 327 14.33 -9.86 5.78
C ASP A 327 14.94 -8.46 6.03
N PRO A 328 15.86 -8.32 6.99
CA PRO A 328 16.40 -7.02 7.43
C PRO A 328 17.33 -6.35 6.40
N ASN A 329 17.80 -7.07 5.39
CA ASN A 329 18.64 -6.49 4.35
C ASN A 329 17.80 -5.77 3.28
N SER A 330 18.37 -4.77 2.64
CA SER A 330 17.77 -4.13 1.47
C SER A 330 18.88 -3.75 0.51
N LEU A 331 18.97 -4.49 -0.59
CA LEU A 331 19.99 -4.27 -1.61
C LEU A 331 19.48 -3.23 -2.62
N ALA A 332 20.35 -2.28 -2.98
CA ALA A 332 19.99 -1.21 -3.90
C ALA A 332 19.70 -1.73 -5.32
N GLY A 333 18.63 -1.23 -5.92
CA GLY A 333 18.14 -1.63 -7.23
C GLY A 333 17.39 -2.96 -7.23
N VAL A 334 16.98 -3.48 -6.08
CA VAL A 334 16.27 -4.75 -5.94
C VAL A 334 14.90 -4.51 -5.33
N ARG A 335 13.88 -5.17 -5.87
CA ARG A 335 12.55 -5.23 -5.27
C ARG A 335 12.32 -6.61 -4.66
N LYS A 336 11.97 -6.64 -3.38
CA LYS A 336 11.44 -7.82 -2.70
C LYS A 336 9.92 -7.84 -2.85
N TYR A 337 9.37 -9.01 -3.08
CA TYR A 337 7.93 -9.21 -3.17
C TYR A 337 7.43 -9.97 -1.96
N PHE A 338 6.16 -9.77 -1.65
CA PHE A 338 5.49 -10.51 -0.59
C PHE A 338 5.51 -12.02 -0.87
N THR A 339 6.01 -12.80 0.08
CA THR A 339 6.21 -14.24 -0.08
C THR A 339 5.21 -15.06 0.74
N ASP A 340 5.15 -16.37 0.49
CA ASP A 340 4.36 -17.31 1.30
C ASP A 340 4.73 -17.26 2.79
N LEU A 341 6.00 -17.01 3.13
CA LEU A 341 6.44 -16.83 4.52
C LEU A 341 5.93 -15.52 5.13
N ASP A 342 5.89 -14.43 4.37
CA ASP A 342 5.35 -13.16 4.85
C ASP A 342 3.83 -13.28 5.10
N ALA A 343 3.11 -13.98 4.21
CA ALA A 343 1.71 -14.32 4.39
C ALA A 343 1.49 -15.22 5.62
N ALA A 344 2.34 -16.23 5.80
CA ALA A 344 2.29 -17.12 6.96
C ALA A 344 2.57 -16.38 8.27
N LEU A 345 3.49 -15.41 8.29
CA LEU A 345 3.75 -14.56 9.46
C LEU A 345 2.52 -13.76 9.84
N LEU A 346 1.83 -13.12 8.88
CA LEU A 346 0.58 -12.41 9.16
C LEU A 346 -0.49 -13.35 9.74
N ARG A 347 -0.61 -14.58 9.21
CA ARG A 347 -1.54 -15.59 9.77
C ARG A 347 -1.16 -16.03 11.18
N ASP A 348 0.13 -16.15 11.49
CA ASP A 348 0.62 -16.47 12.84
C ASP A 348 0.51 -15.28 13.81
N LEU A 349 0.53 -14.05 13.30
CA LEU A 349 0.08 -12.85 14.01
C LEU A 349 -1.45 -12.81 14.17
N GLY A 350 -2.17 -13.76 13.57
CA GLY A 350 -3.60 -13.99 13.73
C GLY A 350 -4.50 -13.19 12.79
N TYR A 351 -3.95 -12.56 11.75
CA TYR A 351 -4.73 -11.99 10.66
C TYR A 351 -5.35 -13.10 9.79
N ASP A 352 -6.55 -12.85 9.27
CA ASP A 352 -7.13 -13.63 8.19
C ASP A 352 -6.53 -13.14 6.87
N VAL A 353 -5.75 -13.97 6.20
CA VAL A 353 -5.05 -13.63 4.96
C VAL A 353 -5.46 -14.63 3.91
N LEU A 354 -5.86 -14.14 2.73
CA LEU A 354 -6.28 -14.98 1.60
C LEU A 354 -5.34 -16.17 1.37
N ASP A 355 -5.88 -17.34 1.08
CA ASP A 355 -5.07 -18.55 0.83
C ASP A 355 -4.37 -18.51 -0.53
N VAL A 356 -5.06 -17.96 -1.53
CA VAL A 356 -4.60 -17.86 -2.91
C VAL A 356 -4.70 -16.40 -3.32
N PHE A 357 -3.70 -15.91 -4.05
CA PHE A 357 -3.73 -14.59 -4.66
C PHE A 357 -4.72 -14.58 -5.84
N PRO A 358 -5.89 -13.92 -5.77
CA PRO A 358 -6.76 -13.79 -6.92
C PRO A 358 -6.15 -12.78 -7.91
N PRO A 359 -6.21 -13.03 -9.23
CA PRO A 359 -5.70 -12.11 -10.25
C PRO A 359 -6.33 -10.71 -10.24
N SER A 360 -7.44 -10.48 -9.52
CA SER A 360 -8.22 -9.24 -9.52
C SER A 360 -8.17 -8.48 -8.18
N LEU A 361 -7.09 -8.63 -7.41
CA LEU A 361 -7.01 -8.13 -6.04
C LEU A 361 -6.83 -6.60 -5.94
N ILE A 362 -6.31 -5.97 -6.99
CA ILE A 362 -6.09 -4.52 -7.02
C ILE A 362 -7.25 -3.85 -7.75
N ALA A 363 -8.02 -3.05 -7.02
CA ALA A 363 -9.15 -2.35 -7.60
C ALA A 363 -8.69 -1.34 -8.66
N GLY A 364 -9.13 -1.53 -9.92
CA GLY A 364 -8.73 -0.69 -11.04
C GLY A 364 -7.60 -1.27 -11.89
N ASP A 365 -7.02 -2.40 -11.48
CA ASP A 365 -6.05 -3.20 -12.24
C ASP A 365 -6.82 -4.14 -13.17
N TYR A 366 -7.13 -3.62 -14.34
CA TYR A 366 -7.91 -4.30 -15.38
C TYR A 366 -7.03 -5.12 -16.32
N THR A 367 -5.73 -4.83 -16.37
CA THR A 367 -4.73 -5.68 -17.04
C THR A 367 -4.34 -6.89 -16.19
N GLN A 368 -4.59 -6.85 -14.87
CA GLN A 368 -4.15 -7.85 -13.88
C GLN A 368 -2.63 -7.95 -13.79
N ASP A 369 -1.93 -6.88 -14.19
CA ASP A 369 -0.47 -6.78 -14.14
C ASP A 369 0.01 -6.24 -12.80
N GLY A 370 -0.89 -6.13 -11.82
CA GLY A 370 -0.64 -5.63 -10.49
C GLY A 370 -0.50 -4.11 -10.39
N LEU A 371 -0.88 -3.37 -11.43
CA LEU A 371 -0.82 -1.92 -11.48
C LEU A 371 -2.17 -1.30 -11.72
N VAL A 372 -2.28 -0.03 -11.35
CA VAL A 372 -3.41 0.81 -11.79
C VAL A 372 -2.83 2.00 -12.52
N ASP A 373 -2.64 1.83 -13.81
CA ASP A 373 -1.97 2.74 -14.71
C ASP A 373 -2.77 3.00 -16.01
N ALA A 374 -2.12 3.54 -17.03
CA ALA A 374 -2.80 3.94 -18.26
C ALA A 374 -3.15 2.76 -19.18
N ALA A 375 -2.54 1.58 -18.98
CA ALA A 375 -2.88 0.35 -19.68
C ALA A 375 -4.28 -0.14 -19.25
N ASP A 376 -4.60 -0.06 -17.96
CA ASP A 376 -5.93 -0.38 -17.42
C ASP A 376 -7.03 0.48 -18.01
N TYR A 377 -6.74 1.76 -18.22
CA TYR A 377 -7.67 2.67 -18.89
C TYR A 377 -8.05 2.16 -20.28
N SER A 378 -7.09 1.59 -21.01
CA SER A 378 -7.32 1.05 -22.35
C SER A 378 -8.19 -0.20 -22.27
N VAL A 379 -7.96 -1.07 -21.28
CA VAL A 379 -8.81 -2.26 -21.02
C VAL A 379 -10.24 -1.85 -20.68
N TRP A 380 -10.43 -0.89 -19.78
CA TRP A 380 -11.75 -0.33 -19.46
C TRP A 380 -12.41 0.27 -20.70
N ARG A 381 -11.68 1.11 -21.42
CA ARG A 381 -12.21 1.85 -22.57
C ARG A 381 -12.66 0.92 -23.70
N ASP A 382 -11.90 -0.13 -23.98
CA ASP A 382 -12.19 -1.11 -25.03
C ASP A 382 -13.37 -2.03 -24.67
N ASN A 383 -13.65 -2.20 -23.38
CA ASN A 383 -14.73 -3.04 -22.87
C ASN A 383 -15.97 -2.25 -22.41
N LEU A 384 -16.03 -0.93 -22.63
CA LEU A 384 -17.14 -0.08 -22.20
C LEU A 384 -18.50 -0.58 -22.73
N GLY A 385 -19.44 -0.80 -21.82
CA GLY A 385 -20.79 -1.32 -22.08
C GLY A 385 -20.88 -2.83 -22.26
N THR A 386 -19.80 -3.56 -21.99
CA THR A 386 -19.77 -5.04 -21.99
C THR A 386 -19.89 -5.60 -20.58
N GLY A 387 -20.00 -6.92 -20.44
CA GLY A 387 -19.90 -7.62 -19.15
C GLY A 387 -18.52 -8.25 -18.93
N PHE A 388 -17.45 -7.60 -19.40
CA PHE A 388 -16.10 -8.11 -19.25
C PHE A 388 -15.65 -7.97 -17.79
N ALA A 389 -15.66 -9.09 -17.07
CA ALA A 389 -15.46 -9.12 -15.62
C ALA A 389 -14.15 -8.50 -15.13
N ALA A 390 -13.07 -8.56 -15.92
CA ALA A 390 -11.79 -7.98 -15.51
C ALA A 390 -11.81 -6.44 -15.47
N ALA A 391 -12.71 -5.79 -16.22
CA ALA A 391 -12.88 -4.33 -16.22
C ALA A 391 -14.11 -3.87 -15.41
N ASP A 392 -14.82 -4.79 -14.75
CA ASP A 392 -15.99 -4.56 -13.89
C ASP A 392 -15.53 -4.37 -12.44
N GLY A 393 -14.72 -3.34 -12.21
CA GLY A 393 -14.09 -3.02 -10.93
C GLY A 393 -15.07 -2.69 -9.80
N ASP A 394 -16.31 -2.31 -10.10
CA ASP A 394 -17.37 -2.13 -9.09
C ASP A 394 -18.31 -3.34 -8.93
N ASN A 395 -18.07 -4.40 -9.70
CA ASN A 395 -18.84 -5.64 -9.74
C ASN A 395 -20.35 -5.44 -9.99
N SER A 396 -20.71 -4.40 -10.76
CA SER A 396 -22.10 -4.14 -11.15
C SER A 396 -22.60 -5.10 -12.24
N GLY A 397 -21.70 -5.87 -12.87
CA GLY A 397 -21.97 -6.77 -13.97
C GLY A 397 -21.94 -6.08 -15.32
N THR A 398 -21.49 -4.82 -15.40
CA THR A 398 -21.36 -4.06 -16.65
C THR A 398 -20.25 -3.04 -16.54
N VAL A 399 -19.30 -3.08 -17.47
CA VAL A 399 -18.20 -2.11 -17.56
C VAL A 399 -18.76 -0.74 -17.93
N ASP A 400 -18.83 0.18 -16.99
CA ASP A 400 -19.39 1.53 -17.16
C ASP A 400 -18.58 2.65 -16.46
N GLU A 401 -19.23 3.77 -16.16
CA GLU A 401 -18.56 4.90 -15.50
C GLU A 401 -18.19 4.58 -14.05
N GLY A 402 -18.90 3.67 -13.37
CA GLY A 402 -18.56 3.19 -12.03
C GLY A 402 -17.16 2.60 -11.98
N ASP A 403 -16.80 1.79 -12.96
CA ASP A 403 -15.48 1.18 -13.12
C ASP A 403 -14.41 2.24 -13.42
N TYR A 404 -14.72 3.21 -14.27
CA TYR A 404 -13.81 4.34 -14.47
C TYR A 404 -13.51 5.08 -13.16
N LEU A 405 -14.49 5.23 -12.26
CA LEU A 405 -14.24 5.83 -10.96
C LEU A 405 -13.36 4.93 -10.09
N VAL A 406 -13.54 3.60 -10.15
CA VAL A 406 -12.64 2.64 -9.49
C VAL A 406 -11.23 2.78 -10.02
N TRP A 407 -11.01 2.65 -11.33
CA TRP A 407 -9.71 2.90 -11.95
C TRP A 407 -9.18 4.27 -11.56
N ARG A 408 -9.92 5.36 -11.77
CA ARG A 408 -9.44 6.74 -11.55
C ARG A 408 -9.06 6.99 -10.09
N ASN A 409 -9.80 6.43 -9.13
CA ASN A 409 -9.52 6.59 -7.72
C ASN A 409 -8.25 5.82 -7.30
N ASN A 410 -7.87 4.79 -8.06
CA ASN A 410 -6.64 4.01 -7.87
C ASN A 410 -5.52 4.40 -8.87
N PHE A 411 -5.87 5.15 -9.92
CA PHE A 411 -5.01 5.68 -10.98
C PHE A 411 -4.28 6.91 -10.47
N SER A 412 -3.20 6.66 -9.74
CA SER A 412 -2.10 7.59 -9.46
C SER A 412 -1.06 6.98 -8.50
N ALA A 413 -1.08 5.64 -8.34
CA ALA A 413 0.06 4.86 -7.86
C ALA A 413 1.25 4.81 -8.85
N GLY A 414 1.14 5.43 -10.03
CA GLY A 414 2.09 5.24 -11.12
C GLY A 414 1.98 6.26 -12.25
N VAL A 415 2.39 7.53 -12.02
CA VAL A 415 2.68 8.43 -13.16
C VAL A 415 3.86 9.36 -12.85
N SER A 416 5.07 8.90 -13.14
CA SER A 416 6.14 9.80 -13.59
C SER A 416 6.12 9.85 -15.11
N ALA A 417 6.04 11.07 -15.63
CA ALA A 417 5.85 11.36 -17.03
C ALA A 417 6.96 10.77 -17.92
N MET A 418 6.58 9.92 -18.88
CA MET A 418 7.34 9.80 -20.13
C MET A 418 7.23 11.13 -20.90
N THR A 419 8.06 12.10 -20.55
CA THR A 419 8.37 13.22 -21.46
C THR A 419 9.53 12.80 -22.35
N ASP A 420 9.25 11.94 -23.33
CA ASP A 420 10.02 11.90 -24.58
C ASP A 420 9.20 11.14 -25.64
N ALA A 421 8.09 11.76 -26.05
CA ALA A 421 7.53 11.44 -27.34
C ALA A 421 8.42 12.10 -28.41
N PRO A 422 9.01 11.35 -29.37
CA PRO A 422 9.75 11.95 -30.45
C PRO A 422 8.77 12.78 -31.31
N GLU A 423 8.85 14.10 -31.24
CA GLU A 423 7.93 14.97 -31.98
C GLU A 423 8.05 14.74 -33.51
N PRO A 424 6.99 14.29 -34.20
CA PRO A 424 6.99 14.25 -35.67
C PRO A 424 6.91 15.66 -36.28
N CYS A 425 6.63 16.69 -35.48
CA CYS A 425 6.21 18.01 -35.96
C CYS A 425 7.37 18.97 -36.28
N ALA A 426 8.55 18.78 -35.69
CA ALA A 426 9.72 19.62 -35.98
C ALA A 426 10.29 19.38 -37.40
N ALA A 427 10.21 18.13 -37.89
CA ALA A 427 10.67 17.77 -39.24
C ALA A 427 9.79 18.39 -40.35
N TRP A 428 8.48 18.49 -40.13
CA TRP A 428 7.57 19.11 -41.09
C TRP A 428 7.67 20.64 -41.13
N LEU A 429 7.95 21.28 -39.99
CA LEU A 429 8.20 22.72 -39.94
C LEU A 429 9.54 23.11 -40.56
N ALA A 430 10.58 22.29 -40.40
CA ALA A 430 11.87 22.49 -41.08
C ALA A 430 11.78 22.27 -42.60
N ALA A 431 11.02 21.26 -43.05
CA ALA A 431 10.78 21.02 -44.48
C ALA A 431 9.91 22.11 -45.13
N GLY A 432 8.90 22.61 -44.42
CA GLY A 432 8.06 23.73 -44.87
C GLY A 432 8.83 25.04 -45.00
N ALA A 433 9.71 25.36 -44.04
CA ALA A 433 10.55 26.56 -44.08
C ALA A 433 11.58 26.53 -45.23
N ALA A 434 12.16 25.36 -45.53
CA ALA A 434 13.11 25.20 -46.63
C ALA A 434 12.45 25.35 -48.01
N LEU A 435 11.19 24.94 -48.16
CA LEU A 435 10.42 25.11 -49.41
C LEU A 435 9.97 26.56 -49.61
N ALA A 436 9.57 27.26 -48.55
CA ALA A 436 9.21 28.68 -48.60
C ALA A 436 10.41 29.58 -48.93
N ALA A 437 11.60 29.27 -48.38
CA ALA A 437 12.84 30.01 -48.65
C ALA A 437 13.33 29.84 -50.12
N ARG A 438 13.04 28.70 -50.76
CA ARG A 438 13.34 28.48 -52.19
C ARG A 438 12.39 29.20 -53.13
N ALA A 439 11.12 29.35 -52.77
CA ALA A 439 10.13 30.08 -53.57
C ALA A 439 10.34 31.60 -53.55
N GLY A 440 10.86 32.16 -52.43
CA GLY A 440 11.16 33.58 -52.29
C GLY A 440 12.41 34.08 -53.04
N ARG A 441 13.29 33.18 -53.50
CA ARG A 441 14.53 33.54 -54.26
C ARG A 441 14.40 33.49 -55.78
N ARG A 442 13.19 33.27 -56.32
CA ARG A 442 12.91 33.24 -57.78
C ARG A 442 11.86 34.28 -58.21
N ARG A 443 11.96 35.50 -57.69
CA ARG A 443 11.28 36.68 -58.27
C ARG A 443 12.29 37.78 -58.52
#